data_AF-A0A923ZHE0-F1
#
_entry.id   AF-A0A923ZHE0-F1
#
_cell.length_a   1.000
_cell.length_b   1.000
_cell.length_c   1.000
_cell.angle_alpha   90.00
_cell.angle_beta   90.00
_cell.angle_gamma   90.00
#
_symmetry.space_group_name_H-M   'P 1'
#
loop_
_entity.id
_entity.type
_entity.pdbx_description
1 polymer ?
#
loop_
_entity_poly.entity_id
_entity_poly.type
_entity_poly.pdbx_seq_one_letter_code
_entity_poly.pdbx_strand_id
1 'polypeptide(L)'
;MPLILVTSLFFLWALTSNLIPTLIPHLKKACRLTDFQSAFIDSAYWIAYFIIAIPAGLVMKKFGYKKAIIAGLLIAALGTFLFYPAAEKRTFAFFLAALFIVASGMTFLETAANPYMTMLGSPETAAQRLNFAQAFNGLGAFIAAFFLSKIILSGREISDEILSKMSAADANTLLTNEAKSVQMPYLIIGFILLIVAFIFIATRFPAEQKETEVNNSNDNKLNLFQHKNLLLGIAAQFFYVGAQVCISSFFIRYAQHAAGLGELNAATYLGFLLMGFMVGRYVGTFVMQYIQPAKLLA
;
A
#
# COMPACT_ATOMS: atom_id res chain seq x y z
N MET A 1 9.42 -13.77 -17.34
CA MET A 1 10.16 -12.95 -16.36
C MET A 1 9.45 -11.64 -16.00
N PRO A 2 9.06 -10.75 -16.95
CA PRO A 2 8.40 -9.48 -16.61
C PRO A 2 7.12 -9.59 -15.79
N LEU A 3 6.27 -10.56 -16.12
CA LEU A 3 5.00 -10.81 -15.43
C LEU A 3 5.21 -11.14 -13.94
N ILE A 4 6.19 -11.98 -13.63
CA ILE A 4 6.52 -12.39 -12.25
C ILE A 4 7.03 -11.19 -11.46
N LEU A 5 7.90 -10.38 -12.06
CA LEU A 5 8.45 -9.19 -11.43
C LEU A 5 7.37 -8.14 -11.13
N VAL A 6 6.45 -7.91 -12.05
CA VAL A 6 5.36 -6.95 -11.82
C VAL A 6 4.36 -7.50 -10.81
N THR A 7 4.12 -8.81 -10.81
CA THR A 7 3.30 -9.48 -9.77
C THR A 7 3.92 -9.33 -8.38
N SER A 8 5.25 -9.46 -8.25
CA SER A 8 5.92 -9.27 -6.95
C SER A 8 5.84 -7.81 -6.46
N LEU A 9 5.69 -6.82 -7.34
CA LEU A 9 5.41 -5.44 -6.92
C LEU A 9 4.07 -5.32 -6.19
N PHE A 10 3.02 -5.97 -6.68
CA PHE A 10 1.70 -5.94 -6.02
C PHE A 10 1.76 -6.56 -4.62
N PHE A 11 2.56 -7.62 -4.45
CA PHE A 11 2.84 -8.22 -3.16
C PHE A 11 3.59 -7.26 -2.22
N LEU A 12 4.68 -6.64 -2.68
CA LEU A 12 5.48 -5.70 -1.87
C LEU A 12 4.70 -4.44 -1.48
N TRP A 13 3.91 -3.92 -2.42
CA TRP A 13 2.99 -2.83 -2.18
C TRP A 13 1.96 -3.19 -1.09
N ALA A 14 1.37 -4.39 -1.16
CA ALA A 14 0.46 -4.86 -0.10
C ALA A 14 1.17 -5.00 1.24
N LEU A 15 2.34 -5.62 1.25
CA LEU A 15 3.10 -5.87 2.47
C LEU A 15 3.35 -4.56 3.22
N THR A 16 3.79 -3.52 2.50
CA THR A 16 4.13 -2.22 3.10
C THR A 16 2.91 -1.38 3.48
N SER A 17 1.87 -1.34 2.63
CA SER A 17 0.62 -0.61 2.93
C SER A 17 -0.11 -1.21 4.13
N ASN A 18 -0.13 -2.54 4.27
CA ASN A 18 -0.82 -3.21 5.37
C ASN A 18 -0.04 -3.22 6.68
N LEU A 19 1.20 -2.71 6.72
CA LEU A 19 1.92 -2.44 7.97
C LEU A 19 1.49 -1.13 8.63
N ILE A 20 0.90 -0.20 7.88
CA ILE A 20 0.57 1.14 8.38
C ILE A 20 -0.43 1.09 9.55
N PRO A 21 -1.52 0.30 9.49
CA PRO A 21 -2.45 0.18 10.62
C PRO A 21 -1.78 -0.35 11.89
N THR A 22 -0.65 -1.06 11.75
CA THR A 22 0.14 -1.55 12.88
C THR A 22 1.17 -0.51 13.36
N LEU A 23 1.79 0.20 12.41
CA LEU A 23 2.76 1.23 12.68
C LEU A 23 2.14 2.42 13.43
N ILE A 24 0.93 2.86 13.07
CA ILE A 24 0.31 4.06 13.68
C ILE A 24 0.12 3.90 15.20
N PRO A 25 -0.53 2.85 15.73
CA PRO A 25 -0.64 2.63 17.18
C PRO A 25 0.71 2.49 17.86
N HIS A 26 1.67 1.86 17.19
CA HIS A 26 3.03 1.71 17.72
C HIS A 26 3.74 3.07 17.88
N LEU A 27 3.72 3.92 16.84
CA LEU A 27 4.26 5.27 16.89
C LEU A 27 3.54 6.14 17.92
N LYS A 28 2.22 5.98 18.06
CA LYS A 28 1.44 6.67 19.09
C LYS A 28 1.99 6.40 20.49
N LYS A 29 2.29 5.13 20.80
CA LYS A 29 2.90 4.73 22.07
C LYS A 29 4.34 5.26 22.20
N ALA A 30 5.20 4.94 21.23
CA ALA A 30 6.64 5.22 21.29
C ALA A 30 6.98 6.73 21.35
N CYS A 31 6.20 7.55 20.63
CA CYS A 31 6.39 9.00 20.53
C CYS A 31 5.40 9.80 21.39
N ARG A 32 4.52 9.15 22.15
CA ARG A 32 3.43 9.78 22.93
C ARG A 32 2.60 10.76 22.10
N LEU A 33 2.12 10.28 20.96
CA LEU A 33 1.36 11.11 20.02
C LEU A 33 -0.06 11.36 20.51
N THR A 34 -0.59 12.54 20.18
CA THR A 34 -2.01 12.84 20.36
C THR A 34 -2.87 12.06 19.37
N ASP A 35 -4.17 11.95 19.64
CA ASP A 35 -5.13 11.34 18.71
C ASP A 35 -5.13 12.05 17.36
N PHE A 36 -5.06 13.38 17.37
CA PHE A 36 -4.96 14.18 16.15
C PHE A 36 -3.71 13.83 15.34
N GLN A 37 -2.54 13.74 15.99
CA GLN A 37 -1.29 13.38 15.33
C GLN A 37 -1.37 11.98 14.72
N SER A 38 -1.97 11.01 15.42
CA SER A 38 -2.12 9.65 14.94
C SER A 38 -3.07 9.55 13.75
N ALA A 39 -4.22 10.25 13.79
CA ALA A 39 -5.14 10.34 12.66
C ALA A 39 -4.54 11.07 11.45
N PHE A 40 -3.67 12.05 11.70
CA PHE A 40 -2.96 12.77 10.65
C PHE A 40 -1.94 11.91 9.93
N ILE A 41 -1.32 10.91 10.58
CA ILE A 41 -0.40 9.96 9.92
C ILE A 41 -1.14 9.18 8.83
N ASP A 42 -2.32 8.64 9.14
CA ASP A 42 -3.14 7.92 8.17
C ASP A 42 -3.57 8.84 7.02
N SER A 43 -4.07 10.03 7.37
CA SER A 43 -4.47 11.04 6.38
C SER A 43 -3.31 11.44 5.47
N ALA A 44 -2.11 11.64 6.01
CA ALA A 44 -0.92 12.02 5.26
C ALA A 44 -0.50 10.95 4.25
N TYR A 45 -0.68 9.67 4.58
CA TYR A 45 -0.45 8.58 3.65
C TYR A 45 -1.35 8.69 2.42
N TRP A 46 -2.66 8.85 2.61
CA TRP A 46 -3.62 8.98 1.52
C TRP A 46 -3.49 10.31 0.75
N ILE A 47 -3.12 11.40 1.42
CA ILE A 47 -2.78 12.67 0.78
C ILE A 47 -1.59 12.49 -0.17
N ALA A 48 -0.57 11.72 0.22
CA ALA A 48 0.54 11.41 -0.67
C ALA A 48 0.06 10.67 -1.94
N TYR A 49 -0.86 9.70 -1.81
CA TYR A 49 -1.45 9.02 -2.97
C TYR A 49 -2.14 9.99 -3.92
N PHE A 50 -2.92 10.91 -3.37
CA PHE A 50 -3.62 11.90 -4.17
C PHE A 50 -2.67 12.87 -4.89
N ILE A 51 -1.69 13.43 -4.16
CA ILE A 51 -0.78 14.44 -4.71
C ILE A 51 0.24 13.83 -5.67
N ILE A 52 0.76 12.63 -5.36
CA ILE A 52 1.89 12.01 -6.08
C ILE A 52 1.43 11.20 -7.30
N ALA A 53 0.15 10.81 -7.38
CA ALA A 53 -0.38 10.08 -8.55
C ALA A 53 -0.18 10.85 -9.87
N ILE A 54 -0.40 12.17 -9.88
CA ILE A 54 -0.21 12.99 -11.08
C ILE A 54 1.29 13.10 -11.47
N PRO A 55 2.22 13.48 -10.57
CA PRO A 55 3.65 13.40 -10.83
C PRO A 55 4.12 12.03 -11.31
N ALA A 56 3.64 10.94 -10.70
CA ALA A 56 3.94 9.59 -11.14
C ALA A 56 3.48 9.35 -12.60
N GLY A 57 2.25 9.77 -12.92
CA GLY A 57 1.71 9.85 -14.28
C GLY A 57 2.63 10.54 -15.28
N LEU A 58 3.11 11.73 -14.93
CA LEU A 58 3.99 12.53 -15.78
C LEU A 58 5.36 11.87 -15.97
N VAL A 59 5.93 11.27 -14.92
CA VAL A 59 7.19 10.52 -15.00
C VAL A 59 7.03 9.31 -15.92
N MET A 60 5.93 8.56 -15.81
CA MET A 60 5.64 7.44 -16.71
C MET A 60 5.55 7.90 -18.16
N LYS A 61 4.79 8.98 -18.43
CA LYS A 61 4.64 9.52 -19.79
C LYS A 61 5.98 9.94 -20.40
N LYS A 62 6.86 10.56 -19.60
CA LYS A 62 8.14 11.11 -20.08
C LYS A 62 9.25 10.07 -20.16
N PHE A 63 9.28 9.11 -19.24
CA PHE A 63 10.42 8.22 -19.03
C PHE A 63 10.10 6.73 -19.22
N GLY A 64 8.83 6.37 -19.39
CA GLY A 64 8.34 5.01 -19.51
C GLY A 64 7.99 4.37 -18.17
N TYR A 65 7.22 3.28 -18.23
CA TYR A 65 6.74 2.52 -17.07
C TYR A 65 7.90 1.94 -16.25
N LYS A 66 8.89 1.35 -16.93
CA LYS A 66 10.05 0.74 -16.25
C LYS A 66 10.75 1.75 -15.33
N LYS A 67 11.02 2.96 -15.82
CA LYS A 67 11.74 3.99 -15.06
C LYS A 67 10.90 4.55 -13.91
N ALA A 68 9.59 4.68 -14.11
CA ALA A 68 8.68 5.08 -13.03
C ALA A 68 8.62 4.04 -11.90
N ILE A 69 8.56 2.74 -12.24
CA ILE A 69 8.62 1.65 -11.25
C ILE A 69 9.93 1.70 -10.46
N ILE A 70 11.08 1.82 -11.14
CA ILE A 70 12.38 1.91 -10.48
C ILE A 70 12.45 3.13 -9.55
N ALA A 71 11.98 4.30 -10.00
CA ALA A 71 11.91 5.49 -9.18
C ALA A 71 11.04 5.27 -7.93
N GLY A 72 9.86 4.64 -8.09
CA GLY A 72 8.98 4.28 -6.98
C GLY A 72 9.64 3.36 -5.96
N LEU A 73 10.35 2.32 -6.41
CA LEU A 73 11.08 1.39 -5.53
C LEU A 73 12.19 2.11 -4.76
N LEU A 74 12.96 2.99 -5.41
CA LEU A 74 14.04 3.73 -4.77
C LEU A 74 13.53 4.76 -3.77
N ILE A 75 12.47 5.50 -4.11
CA ILE A 75 11.81 6.46 -3.21
C ILE A 75 11.24 5.71 -2.00
N ALA A 76 10.57 4.58 -2.21
CA ALA A 76 10.05 3.77 -1.11
C ALA A 76 11.17 3.23 -0.22
N ALA A 77 12.26 2.70 -0.80
CA ALA A 77 13.41 2.21 -0.04
C ALA A 77 14.05 3.33 0.81
N LEU A 78 14.22 4.52 0.24
CA LEU A 78 14.68 5.70 0.97
C LEU A 78 13.76 6.00 2.17
N GLY A 79 12.44 6.03 1.93
CA GLY A 79 11.46 6.24 3.00
C GLY A 79 11.58 5.20 4.11
N THR A 80 11.74 3.92 3.77
CA THR A 80 11.91 2.85 4.76
C THR A 80 13.21 2.98 5.56
N PHE A 81 14.31 3.42 4.93
CA PHE A 81 15.57 3.66 5.67
C PHE A 81 15.49 4.86 6.60
N LEU A 82 14.68 5.87 6.27
CA LEU A 82 14.46 7.03 7.15
C LEU A 82 13.73 6.67 8.45
N PHE A 83 13.09 5.49 8.55
CA PHE A 83 12.55 5.01 9.83
C PHE A 83 13.66 4.75 10.87
N TYR A 84 14.87 4.38 10.44
CA TYR A 84 15.99 4.16 11.35
C TYR A 84 16.36 5.43 12.15
N PRO A 85 16.72 6.56 11.51
CA PRO A 85 16.98 7.81 12.22
C PRO A 85 15.72 8.39 12.86
N ALA A 86 14.52 8.17 12.30
CA ALA A 86 13.27 8.60 12.93
C ALA A 86 13.06 7.92 14.31
N ALA A 87 13.37 6.63 14.41
CA ALA A 87 13.32 5.88 15.66
C ALA A 87 14.36 6.33 16.70
N GLU A 88 15.57 6.73 16.28
CA GLU A 88 16.57 7.28 17.20
C GLU A 88 16.17 8.67 17.71
N LYS A 89 15.58 9.51 16.86
CA LYS A 89 15.17 10.87 17.22
C LYS A 89 13.83 10.93 17.94
N ARG A 90 12.96 9.92 17.77
CA ARG A 90 11.60 9.85 18.35
C ARG A 90 10.74 11.09 18.09
N THR A 91 10.89 11.70 16.91
CA THR A 91 10.10 12.88 16.55
C THR A 91 9.01 12.51 15.56
N PHE A 92 7.79 12.97 15.86
CA PHE A 92 6.62 12.80 15.00
C PHE A 92 6.89 13.25 13.56
N ALA A 93 7.49 14.43 13.39
CA ALA A 93 7.74 15.01 12.07
C ALA A 93 8.66 14.13 11.20
N PHE A 94 9.68 13.49 11.78
CA PHE A 94 10.55 12.58 11.02
C PHE A 94 9.82 11.32 10.58
N PHE A 95 9.03 10.70 11.48
CA PHE A 95 8.22 9.54 11.12
C PHE A 95 7.19 9.87 10.05
N LEU A 96 6.53 11.03 10.16
CA LEU A 96 5.57 11.50 9.19
C LEU A 96 6.22 11.73 7.81
N ALA A 97 7.39 12.37 7.78
CA ALA A 97 8.14 12.59 6.54
C ALA A 97 8.61 11.27 5.91
N ALA A 98 9.14 10.34 6.72
CA ALA A 98 9.53 9.02 6.27
C ALA A 98 8.34 8.25 5.68
N LEU A 99 7.18 8.28 6.36
CA LEU A 99 5.96 7.65 5.87
C LEU A 99 5.46 8.29 4.58
N PHE A 100 5.48 9.62 4.48
CA PHE A 100 5.08 10.34 3.26
C PHE A 100 5.96 9.95 2.06
N ILE A 101 7.28 9.78 2.28
CA ILE A 101 8.21 9.32 1.26
C ILE A 101 7.90 7.86 0.86
N VAL A 102 7.65 6.96 1.82
CA VAL A 102 7.20 5.59 1.50
C VAL A 102 5.91 5.60 0.68
N ALA A 103 4.91 6.38 1.10
CA ALA A 103 3.64 6.53 0.41
C ALA A 103 3.82 7.04 -1.02
N SER A 104 4.71 8.02 -1.21
CA SER A 104 5.06 8.56 -2.52
C SER A 104 5.64 7.46 -3.42
N GLY A 105 6.61 6.69 -2.92
CA GLY A 105 7.19 5.57 -3.67
C GLY A 105 6.16 4.49 -4.03
N MET A 106 5.30 4.14 -3.08
CA MET A 106 4.21 3.18 -3.30
C MET A 106 3.17 3.66 -4.32
N THR A 107 2.87 4.96 -4.33
CA THR A 107 2.00 5.58 -5.33
C THR A 107 2.59 5.44 -6.73
N PHE A 108 3.90 5.64 -6.90
CA PHE A 108 4.58 5.40 -8.17
C PHE A 108 4.44 3.95 -8.62
N LEU A 109 4.59 2.99 -7.70
CA LEU A 109 4.44 1.57 -8.01
C LEU A 109 3.02 1.23 -8.45
N GLU A 110 2.01 1.67 -7.72
CA GLU A 110 0.62 1.35 -8.06
C GLU A 110 0.19 2.00 -9.37
N THR A 111 0.53 3.28 -9.56
CA THR A 111 0.17 4.04 -10.77
C THR A 111 0.84 3.45 -12.02
N ALA A 112 2.05 2.89 -11.88
CA ALA A 112 2.78 2.29 -13.00
C ALA A 112 2.51 0.80 -13.21
N ALA A 113 2.43 0.01 -12.15
CA ALA A 113 2.30 -1.45 -12.25
C ALA A 113 0.94 -1.86 -12.83
N ASN A 114 -0.14 -1.16 -12.50
CA ASN A 114 -1.48 -1.48 -12.98
C ASN A 114 -1.58 -1.40 -14.52
N PRO A 115 -1.30 -0.26 -15.18
CA PRO A 115 -1.34 -0.20 -16.65
C PRO A 115 -0.29 -1.12 -17.27
N TYR A 116 0.92 -1.17 -16.68
CA TYR A 116 1.99 -2.01 -17.21
C TYR A 116 1.62 -3.50 -17.24
N MET A 117 0.95 -4.01 -16.21
CA MET A 117 0.44 -5.39 -16.16
C MET A 117 -0.58 -5.67 -17.28
N THR A 118 -1.44 -4.71 -17.60
CA THR A 118 -2.41 -4.85 -18.70
C THR A 118 -1.73 -4.89 -20.07
N MET A 119 -0.64 -4.14 -20.25
CA MET A 119 0.15 -4.12 -21.50
C MET A 119 1.07 -5.33 -21.67
N LEU A 120 1.39 -6.06 -20.60
CA LEU A 120 2.26 -7.23 -20.64
C LEU A 120 1.55 -8.46 -21.23
N GLY A 121 1.57 -8.61 -22.55
CA GLY A 121 1.01 -9.78 -23.25
C GLY A 121 -0.18 -9.40 -24.11
N SER A 122 -1.10 -10.35 -24.35
CA SER A 122 -2.23 -10.12 -25.26
C SER A 122 -3.31 -9.24 -24.62
N PRO A 123 -3.98 -8.33 -25.36
CA PRO A 123 -5.05 -7.48 -24.82
C PRO A 123 -6.25 -8.26 -24.25
N GLU A 124 -6.56 -9.42 -24.81
CA GLU A 124 -7.74 -10.23 -24.46
C GLU A 124 -7.66 -10.76 -23.04
N THR A 125 -6.45 -11.05 -22.56
CA THR A 125 -6.21 -11.59 -21.21
C THR A 125 -5.69 -10.53 -20.23
N ALA A 126 -5.72 -9.25 -20.60
CA ALA A 126 -5.20 -8.15 -19.79
C ALA A 126 -5.87 -8.03 -18.42
N ALA A 127 -7.21 -8.03 -18.38
CA ALA A 127 -7.97 -7.96 -17.13
C ALA A 127 -7.70 -9.18 -16.24
N GLN A 128 -7.57 -10.37 -16.83
CA GLN A 128 -7.27 -11.60 -16.10
C GLN A 128 -5.88 -11.56 -15.47
N ARG A 129 -4.85 -11.14 -16.21
CA ARG A 129 -3.49 -10.98 -15.68
C ARG A 129 -3.43 -9.97 -14.55
N LEU A 130 -4.11 -8.84 -14.72
CA LEU A 130 -4.20 -7.82 -13.67
C LEU A 130 -4.88 -8.39 -12.42
N ASN A 131 -6.00 -9.08 -12.57
CA ASN A 131 -6.72 -9.67 -11.44
C ASN A 131 -5.89 -10.76 -10.73
N PHE A 132 -5.17 -11.59 -11.49
CA PHE A 132 -4.23 -12.58 -10.95
C PHE A 132 -3.11 -11.91 -10.14
N ALA A 133 -2.49 -10.88 -10.70
CA ALA A 133 -1.42 -10.14 -10.03
C ALA A 133 -1.92 -9.49 -8.73
N GLN A 134 -3.13 -8.93 -8.78
CA GLN A 134 -3.82 -8.34 -7.64
C GLN A 134 -4.27 -9.37 -6.60
N ALA A 135 -4.30 -10.67 -6.91
CA ALA A 135 -4.53 -11.70 -5.89
C ALA A 135 -3.32 -11.83 -4.93
N PHE A 136 -2.08 -11.62 -5.42
CA PHE A 136 -0.88 -11.57 -4.59
C PHE A 136 -0.84 -10.36 -3.66
N ASN A 137 -1.60 -9.31 -3.98
CA ASN A 137 -1.83 -8.23 -3.04
C ASN A 137 -2.50 -8.74 -1.75
N GLY A 138 -3.55 -9.56 -1.89
CA GLY A 138 -4.21 -10.19 -0.73
C GLY A 138 -3.25 -11.05 0.10
N LEU A 139 -2.35 -11.79 -0.57
CA LEU A 139 -1.31 -12.57 0.11
C LEU A 139 -0.34 -11.69 0.91
N GLY A 140 0.11 -10.56 0.33
CA GLY A 140 0.99 -9.63 1.04
C GLY A 140 0.31 -8.98 2.25
N ALA A 141 -0.97 -8.64 2.12
CA ALA A 141 -1.78 -8.13 3.23
C ALA A 141 -1.90 -9.16 4.36
N PHE A 142 -2.18 -10.43 4.02
CA PHE A 142 -2.24 -11.54 4.97
C PHE A 142 -0.91 -11.72 5.71
N ILE A 143 0.22 -11.77 4.98
CA ILE A 143 1.54 -11.94 5.60
C ILE A 143 1.88 -10.75 6.51
N ALA A 144 1.60 -9.52 6.08
CA ALA A 144 1.81 -8.33 6.89
C ALA A 144 1.03 -8.41 8.20
N ALA A 145 -0.27 -8.64 8.15
CA ALA A 145 -1.14 -8.65 9.32
C ALA A 145 -0.86 -9.81 10.29
N PHE A 146 -0.63 -11.03 9.78
CA PHE A 146 -0.51 -12.23 10.64
C PHE A 146 0.88 -12.46 11.21
N PHE A 147 1.93 -12.00 10.52
CA PHE A 147 3.32 -12.26 10.89
C PHE A 147 4.07 -10.97 11.20
N LEU A 148 4.13 -10.04 10.25
CA LEU A 148 5.04 -8.90 10.34
C LEU A 148 4.57 -7.86 11.37
N SER A 149 3.26 -7.67 11.49
CA SER A 149 2.65 -6.83 12.53
C SER A 149 3.00 -7.28 13.95
N LYS A 150 3.13 -8.60 14.18
CA LYS A 150 3.52 -9.15 15.50
C LYS A 150 4.99 -8.94 15.84
N ILE A 151 5.84 -8.73 14.84
CA ILE A 151 7.26 -8.42 15.04
C ILE A 151 7.44 -6.95 15.40
N ILE A 152 6.60 -6.07 14.84
CA ILE A 152 6.62 -4.63 15.11
C ILE A 152 5.90 -4.29 16.43
N LEU A 153 4.76 -4.93 16.71
CA LEU A 153 4.05 -4.72 17.97
C LEU A 153 4.72 -5.51 19.07
N SER A 154 5.29 -4.82 20.06
CA SER A 154 5.86 -5.46 21.25
C SER A 154 4.84 -6.21 22.11
N GLY A 155 3.53 -6.05 21.83
CA GLY A 155 2.43 -6.60 22.62
C GLY A 155 2.29 -5.98 24.00
N ARG A 156 3.12 -4.97 24.33
CA ARG A 156 3.09 -4.30 25.64
C ARG A 156 2.13 -3.12 25.61
N GLU A 157 1.33 -3.01 26.65
CA GLU A 157 0.59 -1.78 26.93
C GLU A 157 1.53 -0.82 27.66
N ILE A 158 1.83 0.31 27.01
CA ILE A 158 2.57 1.42 27.61
C ILE A 158 1.53 2.47 27.93
N SER A 159 1.07 2.49 29.18
CA SER A 159 0.12 3.49 29.68
C SER A 159 0.83 4.54 30.53
N ASP A 160 0.26 5.73 30.60
CA ASP A 160 0.77 6.81 31.47
C ASP A 160 0.81 6.38 32.94
N GLU A 161 -0.06 5.44 33.35
CA GLU A 161 -0.09 4.91 34.72
C GLU A 161 1.15 4.04 35.01
N ILE A 162 1.58 3.22 34.05
CA ILE A 162 2.81 2.43 34.15
C ILE A 162 4.03 3.36 34.15
N LEU A 163 4.06 4.33 33.24
CA LEU A 163 5.16 5.29 33.13
C LEU A 163 5.29 6.17 34.38
N SER A 164 4.17 6.54 35.01
CA SER A 164 4.16 7.34 36.25
C SER A 164 4.74 6.61 37.47
N LYS A 165 4.75 5.27 37.44
CA LYS A 165 5.31 4.40 38.48
C LYS A 165 6.80 4.09 38.25
N MET A 166 7.37 4.53 37.12
CA MET A 166 8.76 4.30 36.73
C MET A 166 9.62 5.55 36.93
N SER A 167 10.94 5.38 37.05
CA SER A 167 11.85 6.52 36.98
C SER A 167 11.82 7.13 35.57
N ALA A 168 12.11 8.43 35.46
CA ALA A 168 12.19 9.11 34.17
C ALA A 168 13.20 8.45 33.20
N ALA A 169 14.27 7.87 33.74
CA ALA A 169 15.29 7.15 32.97
C ALA A 169 14.77 5.82 32.42
N ASP A 170 14.06 5.04 33.24
CA ASP A 170 13.48 3.75 32.83
C ASP A 170 12.33 3.95 31.83
N ALA A 171 11.49 4.95 32.05
CA ALA A 171 10.42 5.34 31.13
C ALA A 171 10.98 5.72 29.75
N ASN A 172 12.06 6.52 29.71
CA ASN A 172 12.68 6.91 28.45
C ASN A 172 13.36 5.73 27.73
N THR A 173 13.95 4.79 28.49
CA THR A 173 14.54 3.57 27.95
C THR A 173 13.48 2.66 27.34
N LEU A 174 12.35 2.46 28.03
CA LEU A 174 11.23 1.68 27.53
C LEU A 174 10.68 2.24 26.21
N LEU A 175 10.41 3.53 26.16
CA LEU A 175 9.88 4.18 24.95
C LEU A 175 10.88 4.17 23.80
N THR A 176 12.18 4.25 24.10
CA THR A 176 13.24 4.15 23.09
C THR A 176 13.35 2.75 22.53
N ASN A 177 13.27 1.72 23.38
CA ASN A 177 13.25 0.33 22.92
C ASN A 177 12.00 0.04 22.08
N GLU A 178 10.85 0.59 22.46
CA GLU A 178 9.63 0.52 21.66
C GLU A 178 9.88 1.14 20.29
N ALA A 179 10.35 2.40 20.21
CA ALA A 179 10.65 3.07 18.95
C ALA A 179 11.67 2.31 18.08
N LYS A 180 12.65 1.63 18.68
CA LYS A 180 13.68 0.88 17.95
C LYS A 180 13.16 -0.43 17.33
N SER A 181 12.04 -0.96 17.81
CA SER A 181 11.47 -2.21 17.28
C SER A 181 11.10 -2.13 15.78
N VAL A 182 10.78 -0.93 15.25
CA VAL A 182 10.51 -0.74 13.82
C VAL A 182 11.77 -0.69 12.96
N GLN A 183 12.96 -0.50 13.54
CA GLN A 183 14.19 -0.31 12.75
C GLN A 183 14.50 -1.53 11.90
N MET A 184 14.58 -2.72 12.51
CA MET A 184 14.96 -3.94 11.80
C MET A 184 13.95 -4.35 10.72
N PRO A 185 12.63 -4.40 10.98
CA PRO A 185 11.64 -4.69 9.95
C PRO A 185 11.71 -3.74 8.75
N TYR A 186 11.83 -2.43 8.98
CA TYR A 186 11.88 -1.45 7.89
C TYR A 186 13.21 -1.45 7.14
N LEU A 187 14.34 -1.74 7.80
CA LEU A 187 15.61 -1.96 7.12
C LEU A 187 15.52 -3.17 6.17
N ILE A 188 14.97 -4.29 6.63
CA ILE A 188 14.80 -5.51 5.82
C ILE A 188 13.92 -5.21 4.60
N ILE A 189 12.79 -4.52 4.79
CA ILE A 189 11.91 -4.10 3.69
C ILE A 189 12.67 -3.20 2.71
N GLY A 190 13.43 -2.22 3.20
CA GLY A 190 14.23 -1.32 2.35
C GLY A 190 15.24 -2.07 1.50
N PHE A 191 15.95 -3.05 2.07
CA PHE A 191 16.87 -3.91 1.31
C PHE A 191 16.14 -4.77 0.28
N ILE A 192 14.98 -5.34 0.61
CA ILE A 192 14.16 -6.10 -0.35
C ILE A 192 13.73 -5.20 -1.52
N LEU A 193 13.28 -3.97 -1.24
CA LEU A 193 12.91 -3.00 -2.27
C LEU A 193 14.10 -2.63 -3.18
N LEU A 194 15.30 -2.46 -2.61
CA LEU A 194 16.51 -2.23 -3.40
C LEU A 194 16.90 -3.43 -4.27
N ILE A 195 16.82 -4.65 -3.74
CA ILE A 195 17.09 -5.88 -4.49
C ILE A 195 16.13 -5.96 -5.68
N VAL A 196 14.84 -5.73 -5.46
CA VAL A 196 13.85 -5.72 -6.54
C VAL A 196 14.11 -4.59 -7.52
N ALA A 197 14.50 -3.40 -7.06
CA ALA A 197 14.88 -2.29 -7.95
C ALA A 197 16.05 -2.67 -8.86
N PHE A 198 17.08 -3.33 -8.30
CA PHE A 198 18.24 -3.80 -9.05
C PHE A 198 17.85 -4.88 -10.08
N ILE A 199 16.98 -5.83 -9.71
CA ILE A 199 16.46 -6.84 -10.64
C ILE A 199 15.67 -6.17 -11.77
N PHE A 200 14.86 -5.16 -11.48
CA PHE A 200 14.15 -4.38 -12.50
C PHE A 200 15.12 -3.65 -13.44
N ILE A 201 16.19 -3.05 -12.91
CA ILE A 201 17.23 -2.40 -13.72
C ILE A 201 17.86 -3.43 -14.68
N ALA A 202 18.30 -4.58 -14.16
CA ALA A 202 18.96 -5.64 -14.92
C ALA A 202 18.05 -6.33 -15.94
N THR A 203 16.74 -6.40 -15.67
CA THR A 203 15.80 -7.08 -16.57
C THR A 203 15.53 -6.26 -17.83
N ARG A 204 15.72 -6.87 -19.00
CA ARG A 204 15.26 -6.28 -20.26
C ARG A 204 13.76 -6.50 -20.39
N PHE A 205 13.02 -5.41 -20.42
CA PHE A 205 11.59 -5.44 -20.70
C PHE A 205 11.36 -5.31 -22.20
N PRO A 206 10.30 -5.94 -22.75
CA PRO A 206 9.89 -5.69 -24.13
C PRO A 206 9.76 -4.19 -24.35
N ALA A 207 10.14 -3.70 -25.54
CA ALA A 207 9.96 -2.30 -25.88
C ALA A 207 8.49 -1.95 -25.61
N GLU A 208 8.27 -0.95 -24.75
CA GLU A 208 6.95 -0.38 -24.56
C GLU A 208 6.46 -0.01 -25.97
N GLN A 209 5.31 -0.52 -26.38
CA GLN A 209 4.67 -0.05 -27.61
C GLN A 209 4.49 1.45 -27.39
N LYS A 210 5.35 2.26 -28.01
CA LYS A 210 5.23 3.70 -27.96
C LYS A 210 3.82 3.99 -28.43
N GLU A 211 2.98 4.53 -27.54
CA GLU A 211 1.81 5.26 -27.98
C GLU A 211 2.30 6.18 -29.08
N THR A 212 1.76 6.00 -30.28
CA THR A 212 2.13 6.74 -31.47
C THR A 212 2.26 8.21 -31.08
N GLU A 213 3.41 8.83 -31.35
CA GLU A 213 3.65 10.25 -31.05
C GLU A 213 2.54 11.08 -31.71
N VAL A 214 1.48 11.40 -30.96
CA VAL A 214 0.56 12.45 -31.33
C VAL A 214 1.30 13.75 -31.03
N ASN A 215 2.07 14.18 -32.02
CA ASN A 215 2.55 15.55 -32.16
C ASN A 215 1.35 16.49 -32.01
N ASN A 216 1.26 17.21 -30.89
CA ASN A 216 1.11 18.67 -30.80
C ASN A 216 0.55 19.13 -29.45
N SER A 217 1.32 20.04 -28.84
CA SER A 217 0.92 21.25 -28.10
C SER A 217 -0.39 21.27 -27.30
N ASN A 218 -0.27 21.46 -25.98
CA ASN A 218 -1.16 22.21 -25.08
C ASN A 218 -2.71 22.00 -25.06
N ASP A 219 -3.32 21.19 -25.91
CA ASP A 219 -4.79 21.06 -26.00
C ASP A 219 -5.40 19.87 -25.21
N ASN A 220 -4.59 18.94 -24.69
CA ASN A 220 -5.10 17.62 -24.30
C ASN A 220 -5.42 17.38 -22.81
N LYS A 221 -5.30 18.37 -21.92
CA LYS A 221 -5.69 18.15 -20.51
C LYS A 221 -7.22 18.17 -20.29
N LEU A 222 -7.98 18.85 -21.15
CA LEU A 222 -9.43 18.95 -21.09
C LEU A 222 -10.16 17.85 -21.91
N ASN A 223 -9.48 17.16 -22.82
CA ASN A 223 -10.06 16.05 -23.60
C ASN A 223 -10.26 14.76 -22.79
N LEU A 224 -9.54 14.57 -21.68
CA LEU A 224 -9.71 13.38 -20.82
C LEU A 224 -11.13 13.31 -20.23
N PHE A 225 -11.70 14.45 -19.82
CA PHE A 225 -13.06 14.53 -19.30
C PHE A 225 -14.13 14.33 -20.38
N GLN A 226 -13.77 14.26 -21.67
CA GLN A 226 -14.73 13.97 -22.73
C GLN A 226 -14.97 12.47 -22.93
N HIS A 227 -14.05 11.62 -22.44
CA HIS A 227 -14.19 10.17 -22.53
C HIS A 227 -15.14 9.65 -21.44
N LYS A 228 -16.42 9.47 -21.78
CA LYS A 228 -17.46 9.00 -20.84
C LYS A 228 -17.08 7.71 -20.10
N ASN A 229 -16.49 6.73 -20.80
CA ASN A 229 -16.07 5.47 -20.16
C ASN A 229 -14.96 5.68 -19.13
N LEU A 230 -14.04 6.63 -19.35
CA LEU A 230 -13.02 7.00 -18.36
C LEU A 230 -13.65 7.62 -17.12
N LEU A 231 -14.58 8.56 -17.30
CA LEU A 231 -15.30 9.19 -16.18
C LEU A 231 -16.12 8.18 -15.38
N LEU A 232 -16.81 7.26 -16.06
CA LEU A 232 -17.53 6.17 -15.41
C LEU A 232 -16.57 5.24 -14.66
N GLY A 233 -15.39 4.95 -15.22
CA GLY A 233 -14.34 4.19 -14.54
C GLY A 233 -13.80 4.88 -13.29
N ILE A 234 -13.57 6.20 -13.34
CA ILE A 234 -13.16 7.00 -12.17
C ILE A 234 -14.23 6.96 -11.08
N ALA A 235 -15.50 7.18 -11.45
CA ALA A 235 -16.62 7.12 -10.52
C ALA A 235 -16.77 5.72 -9.91
N ALA A 236 -16.71 4.68 -10.73
CA ALA A 236 -16.77 3.28 -10.28
C ALA A 236 -15.65 2.97 -9.29
N GLN A 237 -14.41 3.37 -9.57
CA GLN A 237 -13.28 3.14 -8.67
C GLN A 237 -13.40 3.94 -7.37
N PHE A 238 -13.90 5.17 -7.43
CA PHE A 238 -14.16 6.00 -6.25
C PHE A 238 -15.18 5.33 -5.31
N PHE A 239 -16.32 4.89 -5.86
CA PHE A 239 -17.34 4.17 -5.07
C PHE A 239 -16.86 2.80 -4.60
N TYR A 240 -16.09 2.08 -5.41
CA TYR A 240 -15.52 0.79 -5.05
C TYR A 240 -14.56 0.92 -3.84
N VAL A 241 -13.59 1.84 -3.90
CA VAL A 241 -12.65 2.05 -2.78
C VAL A 241 -13.39 2.56 -1.55
N GLY A 242 -14.33 3.50 -1.73
CA GLY A 242 -15.15 4.01 -0.63
C GLY A 242 -15.96 2.92 0.06
N ALA A 243 -16.65 2.06 -0.71
CA ALA A 243 -17.40 0.93 -0.17
C ALA A 243 -16.48 -0.08 0.54
N GLN A 244 -15.33 -0.41 -0.06
CA GLN A 244 -14.36 -1.33 0.52
C GLN A 244 -13.86 -0.83 1.89
N VAL A 245 -13.40 0.43 1.97
CA VAL A 245 -12.86 1.02 3.20
C VAL A 245 -13.95 1.18 4.26
N CYS A 246 -15.17 1.55 3.87
CA CYS A 246 -16.31 1.61 4.80
C CYS A 246 -16.61 0.24 5.41
N ILE A 247 -16.72 -0.81 4.59
CA ILE A 247 -16.97 -2.17 5.09
C ILE A 247 -15.86 -2.58 6.05
N SER A 248 -14.58 -2.47 5.65
CA SER A 248 -13.47 -2.92 6.51
C SER A 248 -13.35 -2.12 7.81
N SER A 249 -13.60 -0.80 7.77
CA SER A 249 -13.42 0.09 8.93
C SER A 249 -14.55 -0.01 9.95
N PHE A 250 -15.79 -0.24 9.50
CA PHE A 250 -16.96 -0.32 10.38
C PHE A 250 -17.35 -1.75 10.75
N PHE A 251 -16.77 -2.77 10.11
CA PHE A 251 -17.15 -4.18 10.34
C PHE A 251 -17.12 -4.58 11.82
N ILE A 252 -16.03 -4.29 12.55
CA ILE A 252 -15.90 -4.69 13.96
C ILE A 252 -16.97 -4.03 14.82
N ARG A 253 -17.17 -2.71 14.66
CA ARG A 253 -18.20 -1.95 15.39
C ARG A 253 -19.61 -2.43 15.07
N TYR A 254 -19.87 -2.74 13.79
CA TYR A 254 -21.14 -3.29 13.35
C TYR A 254 -21.39 -4.68 13.95
N ALA A 255 -20.40 -5.57 13.92
CA ALA A 255 -20.49 -6.90 14.50
C ALA A 255 -20.74 -6.87 16.03
N GLN A 256 -20.11 -5.92 16.73
CA GLN A 256 -20.37 -5.67 18.15
C GLN A 256 -21.81 -5.19 18.39
N HIS A 257 -22.27 -4.21 17.61
CA HIS A 257 -23.58 -3.59 17.81
C HIS A 257 -24.75 -4.49 17.36
N ALA A 258 -24.63 -5.12 16.19
CA ALA A 258 -25.72 -5.88 15.56
C ALA A 258 -25.79 -7.33 16.04
N ALA A 259 -24.64 -7.95 16.35
CA ALA A 259 -24.56 -9.36 16.72
C ALA A 259 -24.05 -9.60 18.16
N GLY A 260 -23.74 -8.53 18.91
CA GLY A 260 -23.23 -8.65 20.29
C GLY A 260 -21.87 -9.35 20.39
N LEU A 261 -21.12 -9.43 19.29
CA LEU A 261 -19.85 -10.16 19.25
C LEU A 261 -18.76 -9.43 20.04
N GLY A 262 -17.97 -10.19 20.81
CA GLY A 262 -16.75 -9.66 21.42
C GLY A 262 -15.74 -9.20 20.36
N GLU A 263 -14.91 -8.22 20.71
CA GLU A 263 -13.96 -7.58 19.78
C GLU A 263 -13.04 -8.59 19.07
N LEU A 264 -12.52 -9.57 19.80
CA LEU A 264 -11.64 -10.61 19.26
C LEU A 264 -12.36 -11.50 18.23
N ASN A 265 -13.63 -11.84 18.50
CA ASN A 265 -14.43 -12.64 17.58
C ASN A 265 -14.77 -11.84 16.32
N ALA A 266 -15.16 -10.56 16.48
CA ALA A 266 -15.41 -9.66 15.37
C ALA A 266 -14.18 -9.45 14.47
N ALA A 267 -12.99 -9.30 15.07
CA ALA A 267 -11.72 -9.23 14.35
C ALA A 267 -11.40 -10.53 13.59
N THR A 268 -11.74 -11.69 14.18
CA THR A 268 -11.58 -13.00 13.52
C THR A 268 -12.48 -13.11 12.28
N TYR A 269 -13.74 -12.70 12.38
CA TYR A 269 -14.67 -12.65 11.24
C TYR A 269 -14.22 -11.66 10.15
N LEU A 270 -13.66 -10.51 10.52
CA LEU A 270 -13.04 -9.60 9.57
C LEU A 270 -11.88 -10.27 8.82
N GLY A 271 -11.05 -11.03 9.53
CA GLY A 271 -9.99 -11.85 8.93
C GLY A 271 -10.53 -12.86 7.91
N PHE A 272 -11.63 -13.55 8.23
CA PHE A 272 -12.30 -14.44 7.27
C PHE A 272 -12.88 -13.70 6.07
N LEU A 273 -13.43 -12.50 6.26
CA LEU A 273 -13.93 -11.65 5.17
C LEU A 273 -12.79 -11.25 4.21
N LEU A 274 -11.64 -10.85 4.73
CA LEU A 274 -10.46 -10.51 3.92
C LEU A 274 -9.86 -11.73 3.22
N MET A 275 -9.86 -12.90 3.88
CA MET A 275 -9.45 -14.16 3.25
C MET A 275 -10.43 -14.55 2.13
N GLY A 276 -11.73 -14.40 2.36
CA GLY A 276 -12.77 -14.61 1.35
C GLY A 276 -12.60 -13.68 0.14
N PHE A 277 -12.23 -12.42 0.37
CA PHE A 277 -11.91 -11.48 -0.69
C PHE A 277 -10.69 -11.93 -1.53
N MET A 278 -9.63 -12.43 -0.89
CA MET A 278 -8.47 -12.98 -1.59
C MET A 278 -8.83 -14.23 -2.40
N VAL A 279 -9.55 -15.19 -1.79
CA VAL A 279 -10.01 -16.41 -2.48
C VAL A 279 -10.94 -16.05 -3.64
N GLY A 280 -11.83 -15.08 -3.45
CA GLY A 280 -12.70 -14.55 -4.48
C GLY A 280 -11.94 -14.00 -5.68
N ARG A 281 -10.80 -13.32 -5.48
CA ARG A 281 -9.92 -12.88 -6.59
C ARG A 281 -9.30 -14.05 -7.34
N TYR A 282 -8.85 -15.10 -6.65
CA TYR A 282 -8.32 -16.31 -7.30
C TYR A 282 -9.38 -17.03 -8.11
N VAL A 283 -10.56 -17.27 -7.51
CA VAL A 283 -11.70 -17.90 -8.19
C VAL A 283 -12.16 -17.04 -9.36
N GLY A 284 -12.31 -15.73 -9.18
CA GLY A 284 -12.69 -14.79 -10.23
C GLY A 284 -11.70 -14.80 -11.40
N THR A 285 -10.39 -14.87 -11.13
CA THR A 285 -9.36 -15.00 -12.16
C THR A 285 -9.51 -16.28 -12.98
N PHE A 286 -9.86 -17.39 -12.33
CA PHE A 286 -10.14 -18.66 -13.00
C PHE A 286 -11.41 -18.56 -13.86
N VAL A 287 -12.49 -17.98 -13.31
CA VAL A 287 -13.76 -17.78 -14.04
C VAL A 287 -13.59 -16.85 -15.26
N MET A 288 -12.69 -15.87 -15.20
CA MET A 288 -12.35 -15.01 -16.35
C MET A 288 -11.76 -15.77 -17.55
N GLN A 289 -11.36 -17.04 -17.40
CA GLN A 289 -10.99 -17.90 -18.55
C GLN A 289 -12.21 -18.29 -19.39
N TYR A 290 -13.41 -18.27 -18.79
CA TYR A 290 -14.64 -18.74 -19.40
C TYR A 290 -15.66 -17.61 -19.64
N ILE A 291 -15.63 -16.57 -18.80
CA ILE A 291 -16.57 -15.43 -18.85
C ILE A 291 -15.82 -14.13 -19.11
N GLN A 292 -16.36 -13.31 -20.01
CA GLN A 292 -15.80 -11.97 -20.30
C GLN A 292 -15.77 -11.09 -19.04
N PRO A 293 -14.66 -10.39 -18.74
CA PRO A 293 -14.51 -9.61 -17.51
C PRO A 293 -15.63 -8.60 -17.24
N ALA A 294 -16.13 -7.93 -18.29
CA ALA A 294 -17.23 -6.96 -18.15
C ALA A 294 -18.54 -7.61 -17.72
N LYS A 295 -18.81 -8.85 -18.15
CA LYS A 295 -19.99 -9.62 -17.73
C LYS A 295 -19.84 -10.21 -16.34
N LEU A 296 -18.61 -10.56 -15.95
CA LEU A 296 -18.33 -11.05 -14.60
C LEU A 296 -18.40 -9.92 -13.56
N LEU A 297 -18.13 -8.68 -13.96
CA LEU A 297 -18.23 -7.49 -13.12
C LEU A 297 -19.66 -6.97 -12.95
N ALA A 298 -20.54 -7.23 -13.93
CA ALA A 298 -21.94 -6.80 -13.95
C ALA A 298 -22.81 -7.66 -13.04
#